data_AF-A0A5C5W2Y3-F1
#
_entry.id   AF-A0A5C5W2Y3-F1
#
_cell.length_a   1.000
_cell.length_b   1.000
_cell.length_c   1.000
_cell.angle_alpha   90.00
_cell.angle_beta   90.00
_cell.angle_gamma   90.00
#
_symmetry.space_group_name_H-M   'P 1'
#
loop_
_entity.id
_entity.type
_entity.pdbx_description
1 polymer ?
#
loop_
_entity_poly.entity_id
_entity_poly.type
_entity_poly.pdbx_seq_one_letter_code
_entity_poly.pdbx_strand_id
1 'polypeptide(L)'
;MIFRFRTTHVLVSASISAIASYASGPTAMNPLPAPLFNFDRTSPSISLSIQANDVLSAPGPVVEINGPNLGLTSANDELDALSGPNTSIGIGATFIILFSVSRNAEGAVPPEPALVAAGFPYNVQHQAMRNQAAGDAFGSLTLFNRLGPLNPGRVTPNNTLYLNQGDAGGVDYSAQPDTSPDSNNAGATDDVKSGAYTPPVTRGVIPRIFFSVDKFSPSLAMLPGTGSGADIYVDTETDGPGGQTLYAGPLVLGLQHGDDIDGMIVFDNGDGVFNPNQDQVLFSLSDQSPTALMVGPGSILTSVPGGGMFNVFCAAGTLGLLPSDELDMLELVQTSDPILLAQQRAIGCPDGGCDIPASSTTSVIVLAAALAAAAVVVLKRGGAA
;
A
#
# COMPACT_ATOMS: atom_id res chain seq x y z
N MET A 1 29.56 -63.15 34.31
CA MET A 1 28.63 -62.03 34.10
C MET A 1 29.47 -60.85 33.64
N ILE A 2 29.48 -60.53 32.34
CA ILE A 2 30.32 -59.47 31.76
C ILE A 2 29.39 -58.42 31.17
N PHE A 3 29.34 -57.24 31.77
CA PHE A 3 28.59 -56.10 31.26
C PHE A 3 29.42 -55.37 30.20
N ARG A 4 28.93 -55.35 28.95
CA ARG A 4 29.46 -54.49 27.88
C ARG A 4 28.64 -53.20 27.85
N PHE A 5 29.27 -52.08 28.20
CA PHE A 5 28.72 -50.74 27.93
C PHE A 5 29.00 -50.38 26.47
N ARG A 6 27.92 -50.10 25.71
CA ARG A 6 28.00 -49.47 24.38
C ARG A 6 28.01 -47.96 24.58
N THR A 7 29.09 -47.31 24.19
CA THR A 7 29.20 -45.85 24.14
C THR A 7 28.65 -45.38 22.79
N THR A 8 27.55 -44.66 22.80
CA THR A 8 26.95 -44.05 21.61
C THR A 8 27.57 -42.66 21.41
N HIS A 9 28.34 -42.47 20.34
CA HIS A 9 28.84 -41.14 19.96
C HIS A 9 27.74 -40.40 19.20
N VAL A 10 27.20 -39.34 19.81
CA VAL A 10 26.28 -38.40 19.14
C VAL A 10 27.16 -37.34 18.44
N LEU A 11 27.22 -37.39 17.11
CA LEU A 11 27.82 -36.37 16.28
C LEU A 11 26.83 -35.19 16.18
N VAL A 12 27.09 -34.12 16.92
CA VAL A 12 26.39 -32.84 16.78
C VAL A 12 27.03 -32.10 15.60
N SER A 13 26.40 -32.17 14.42
CA SER A 13 26.77 -31.31 13.30
C SER A 13 26.16 -29.93 13.56
N ALA A 14 27.00 -28.96 13.94
CA ALA A 14 26.61 -27.56 13.99
C ALA A 14 26.59 -27.01 12.56
N SER A 15 25.39 -26.90 11.99
CA SER A 15 25.17 -26.13 10.76
C SER A 15 25.42 -24.66 11.09
N ILE A 16 26.58 -24.14 10.70
CA ILE A 16 26.83 -22.70 10.67
C ILE A 16 26.01 -22.18 9.49
N SER A 17 24.78 -21.72 9.77
CA SER A 17 24.03 -20.92 8.80
C SER A 17 24.85 -19.68 8.51
N ALA A 18 25.30 -19.52 7.26
CA ALA A 18 25.87 -18.27 6.81
C ALA A 18 24.82 -17.18 7.04
N ILE A 19 25.11 -16.26 7.96
CA ILE A 19 24.36 -15.01 8.05
C ILE A 19 24.68 -14.30 6.74
N ALA A 20 23.76 -14.34 5.79
CA ALA A 20 23.86 -13.51 4.60
C ALA A 20 24.00 -12.08 5.10
N SER A 21 25.12 -11.44 4.78
CA SER A 21 25.24 -10.00 4.94
C SER A 21 24.22 -9.40 3.98
N TYR A 22 23.05 -9.02 4.50
CA TYR A 22 22.11 -8.18 3.76
C TYR A 22 22.92 -7.01 3.20
N ALA A 23 22.83 -6.82 1.88
CA ALA A 23 23.52 -5.72 1.23
C ALA A 23 23.16 -4.41 1.95
N SER A 24 24.07 -3.44 1.93
CA SER A 24 23.86 -2.08 2.45
C SER A 24 22.90 -1.29 1.55
N GLY A 25 21.79 -1.90 1.16
CA GLY A 25 20.76 -1.30 0.33
C GLY A 25 20.01 -0.20 1.07
N PRO A 26 19.22 0.58 0.34
CA PRO A 26 18.28 1.52 0.94
C PRO A 26 17.38 0.82 1.95
N THR A 27 17.13 1.47 3.08
CA THR A 27 16.31 0.94 4.17
C THR A 27 15.56 2.08 4.87
N ALA A 28 14.59 1.74 5.72
CA ALA A 28 13.93 2.70 6.59
C ALA A 28 14.58 2.68 7.98
N MET A 29 14.79 3.84 8.61
CA MET A 29 15.29 3.90 9.99
C MET A 29 14.34 3.19 10.97
N ASN A 30 13.04 3.27 10.69
CA ASN A 30 12.01 2.64 11.50
C ASN A 30 10.90 2.19 10.55
N PRO A 31 10.98 1.01 9.91
CA PRO A 31 10.02 0.64 8.88
C PRO A 31 8.57 0.66 9.38
N LEU A 32 7.63 0.91 8.46
CA LEU A 32 6.24 0.57 8.73
C LEU A 32 6.13 -0.95 8.89
N PRO A 33 5.23 -1.45 9.75
CA PRO A 33 4.87 -2.86 9.70
C PRO A 33 4.34 -3.18 8.30
N ALA A 34 4.62 -4.37 7.78
CA ALA A 34 3.96 -4.82 6.56
C ALA A 34 2.46 -5.00 6.83
N PRO A 35 1.56 -4.51 5.96
CA PRO A 35 0.14 -4.84 6.05
C PRO A 35 -0.06 -6.32 5.69
N LEU A 36 -1.28 -6.84 5.90
CA LEU A 36 -1.74 -7.97 5.11
C LEU A 36 -1.85 -7.53 3.65
N PHE A 37 -1.57 -8.40 2.68
CA PHE A 37 -1.56 -8.01 1.27
C PHE A 37 -1.94 -9.18 0.35
N ASN A 38 -2.15 -8.94 -0.93
CA ASN A 38 -2.16 -9.98 -1.96
C ASN A 38 -1.44 -9.48 -3.21
N PHE A 39 -1.26 -10.39 -4.16
CA PHE A 39 -0.74 -10.08 -5.48
C PHE A 39 -1.77 -10.40 -6.56
N ASP A 40 -1.67 -9.68 -7.67
CA ASP A 40 -2.44 -9.95 -8.88
C ASP A 40 -2.13 -11.36 -9.44
N ARG A 41 -3.02 -11.91 -10.25
CA ARG A 41 -2.84 -13.28 -10.80
C ARG A 41 -1.64 -13.43 -11.73
N THR A 42 -1.10 -12.33 -12.25
CA THR A 42 0.02 -12.34 -13.20
C THR A 42 1.38 -12.16 -12.51
N SER A 43 1.38 -11.97 -11.19
CA SER A 43 2.56 -11.72 -10.38
C SER A 43 3.48 -12.94 -10.32
N PRO A 44 4.81 -12.76 -10.44
CA PRO A 44 5.75 -13.89 -10.40
C PRO A 44 5.75 -14.69 -9.09
N SER A 45 5.32 -14.10 -7.98
CA SER A 45 5.16 -14.79 -6.69
C SER A 45 3.96 -15.75 -6.66
N ILE A 46 3.00 -15.62 -7.57
CA ILE A 46 1.86 -16.56 -7.67
C ILE A 46 2.36 -17.94 -8.12
N SER A 47 1.90 -18.97 -7.42
CA SER A 47 2.35 -20.35 -7.59
C SER A 47 1.28 -21.35 -7.17
N LEU A 48 1.64 -22.63 -7.03
CA LEU A 48 0.71 -23.64 -6.48
C LEU A 48 0.45 -23.47 -4.98
N SER A 49 1.33 -22.78 -4.25
CA SER A 49 1.23 -22.57 -2.80
C SER A 49 0.75 -21.18 -2.40
N ILE A 50 0.72 -20.23 -3.34
CA ILE A 50 0.28 -18.85 -3.15
C ILE A 50 -0.59 -18.51 -4.36
N GLN A 51 -1.86 -18.20 -4.13
CA GLN A 51 -2.84 -17.84 -5.16
C GLN A 51 -3.20 -16.35 -5.06
N ALA A 52 -3.74 -15.79 -6.14
CA ALA A 52 -4.11 -14.37 -6.21
C ALA A 52 -5.29 -13.99 -5.30
N ASN A 53 -6.03 -15.00 -4.83
CA ASN A 53 -7.11 -14.89 -3.88
C ASN A 53 -6.67 -15.16 -2.42
N ASP A 54 -5.39 -15.43 -2.17
CA ASP A 54 -4.87 -15.59 -0.81
C ASP A 54 -4.51 -14.22 -0.21
N VAL A 55 -4.79 -14.05 1.08
CA VAL A 55 -4.27 -12.94 1.88
C VAL A 55 -2.96 -13.39 2.53
N LEU A 56 -1.93 -12.58 2.32
CA LEU A 56 -0.55 -12.86 2.67
C LEU A 56 -0.10 -11.97 3.83
N SER A 57 0.88 -12.44 4.59
CA SER A 57 1.59 -11.69 5.62
C SER A 57 3.10 -11.85 5.44
N ALA A 58 3.88 -10.88 5.92
CA ALA A 58 5.35 -10.91 5.92
C ALA A 58 5.90 -11.23 7.34
N PRO A 59 7.16 -11.73 7.51
CA PRO A 59 8.23 -11.91 6.50
C PRO A 59 8.07 -13.16 5.63
N GLY A 60 8.37 -13.01 4.33
CA GLY A 60 8.07 -13.97 3.26
C GLY A 60 6.57 -13.97 2.95
N PRO A 61 6.09 -14.10 1.70
CA PRO A 61 4.65 -14.21 1.47
C PRO A 61 4.15 -15.52 2.10
N VAL A 62 3.56 -15.42 3.28
CA VAL A 62 2.93 -16.53 4.01
C VAL A 62 1.43 -16.36 3.89
N VAL A 63 0.73 -17.42 3.48
CA VAL A 63 -0.73 -17.43 3.45
C VAL A 63 -1.27 -17.32 4.87
N GLU A 64 -1.87 -16.17 5.16
CA GLU A 64 -2.54 -15.87 6.43
C GLU A 64 -4.02 -16.28 6.35
N ILE A 65 -4.68 -15.97 5.23
CA ILE A 65 -6.05 -16.39 4.93
C ILE A 65 -6.05 -16.94 3.52
N ASN A 66 -6.44 -18.20 3.34
CA ASN A 66 -6.52 -18.77 2.01
C ASN A 66 -7.82 -18.32 1.29
N GLY A 67 -7.78 -18.27 -0.04
CA GLY A 67 -8.95 -17.89 -0.84
C GLY A 67 -10.22 -18.68 -0.51
N PRO A 68 -10.17 -20.02 -0.34
CA PRO A 68 -11.36 -20.79 0.01
C PRO A 68 -12.02 -20.40 1.34
N ASN A 69 -11.27 -19.91 2.33
CA ASN A 69 -11.85 -19.38 3.56
C ASN A 69 -12.66 -18.12 3.28
N LEU A 70 -12.30 -17.32 2.27
CA LEU A 70 -13.06 -16.16 1.78
C LEU A 70 -14.20 -16.52 0.81
N GLY A 71 -14.50 -17.81 0.63
CA GLY A 71 -15.46 -18.26 -0.37
C GLY A 71 -14.95 -18.22 -1.81
N LEU A 72 -13.65 -17.98 -2.02
CA LEU A 72 -12.99 -17.94 -3.33
C LEU A 72 -12.40 -19.32 -3.65
N THR A 73 -13.22 -20.16 -4.29
CA THR A 73 -12.91 -21.59 -4.49
C THR A 73 -12.18 -21.91 -5.79
N SER A 74 -11.99 -20.93 -6.66
CA SER A 74 -11.34 -21.07 -7.95
C SER A 74 -9.92 -20.49 -7.89
N ALA A 75 -8.94 -21.19 -8.48
CA ALA A 75 -7.58 -20.68 -8.61
C ALA A 75 -7.46 -19.47 -9.57
N ASN A 76 -8.53 -19.14 -10.30
CA ASN A 76 -8.62 -17.95 -11.14
C ASN A 76 -9.37 -16.80 -10.46
N ASP A 77 -9.74 -16.95 -9.18
CA ASP A 77 -10.24 -15.82 -8.40
C ASP A 77 -9.08 -14.88 -8.05
N GLU A 78 -9.38 -13.60 -7.94
CA GLU A 78 -8.42 -12.54 -7.65
C GLU A 78 -9.06 -11.56 -6.64
N LEU A 79 -8.31 -11.26 -5.57
CA LEU A 79 -8.71 -10.22 -4.62
C LEU A 79 -8.24 -8.86 -5.14
N ASP A 80 -9.15 -7.91 -5.19
CA ASP A 80 -8.86 -6.57 -5.74
C ASP A 80 -8.83 -5.48 -4.66
N ALA A 81 -9.39 -5.73 -3.48
CA ALA A 81 -9.20 -4.84 -2.36
C ALA A 81 -9.34 -5.59 -1.04
N LEU A 82 -8.69 -5.04 -0.01
CA LEU A 82 -8.69 -5.55 1.34
C LEU A 82 -8.68 -4.36 2.29
N SER A 83 -9.38 -4.45 3.41
CA SER A 83 -9.34 -3.43 4.44
C SER A 83 -9.67 -3.99 5.82
N GLY A 84 -9.10 -3.37 6.86
CA GLY A 84 -9.62 -3.49 8.22
C GLY A 84 -10.83 -2.57 8.46
N PRO A 85 -11.50 -2.67 9.62
CA PRO A 85 -12.68 -1.84 9.92
C PRO A 85 -12.36 -0.38 10.27
N ASN A 86 -11.10 -0.02 10.57
CA ASN A 86 -10.66 1.32 10.99
C ASN A 86 -11.56 2.02 12.03
N THR A 87 -12.14 1.27 12.98
CA THR A 87 -13.15 1.76 13.95
C THR A 87 -12.67 2.89 14.85
N SER A 88 -11.35 3.03 15.04
CA SER A 88 -10.74 4.04 15.92
C SER A 88 -10.46 5.38 15.21
N ILE A 89 -10.65 5.46 13.89
CA ILE A 89 -10.34 6.66 13.10
C ILE A 89 -11.55 7.61 13.10
N GLY A 90 -11.55 8.53 14.05
CA GLY A 90 -12.57 9.59 14.12
C GLY A 90 -12.51 10.56 12.94
N ILE A 91 -13.60 11.30 12.70
CA ILE A 91 -13.74 12.22 11.55
C ILE A 91 -12.61 13.27 11.47
N GLY A 92 -12.15 13.76 12.62
CA GLY A 92 -11.06 14.74 12.71
C GLY A 92 -9.65 14.15 12.84
N ALA A 93 -9.52 12.82 12.91
CA ALA A 93 -8.21 12.18 12.95
C ALA A 93 -7.49 12.41 11.62
N THR A 94 -6.17 12.59 11.70
CA THR A 94 -5.34 12.86 10.54
C THR A 94 -4.51 11.64 10.17
N PHE A 95 -4.32 11.44 8.88
CA PHE A 95 -3.61 10.30 8.31
C PHE A 95 -3.02 10.65 6.94
N ILE A 96 -2.04 9.86 6.50
CA ILE A 96 -1.66 9.78 5.08
C ILE A 96 -2.32 8.56 4.45
N ILE A 97 -2.41 8.56 3.12
CA ILE A 97 -2.84 7.39 2.35
C ILE A 97 -1.59 6.64 1.90
N LEU A 98 -1.53 5.36 2.23
CA LEU A 98 -0.59 4.39 1.68
C LEU A 98 -1.28 3.72 0.49
N PHE A 99 -0.59 3.57 -0.64
CA PHE A 99 -1.16 3.02 -1.86
C PHE A 99 -0.13 2.32 -2.73
N SER A 100 -0.56 1.35 -3.53
CA SER A 100 0.20 0.79 -4.66
C SER A 100 -0.44 1.28 -5.96
N VAL A 101 0.25 1.05 -7.08
CA VAL A 101 -0.21 1.44 -8.41
C VAL A 101 0.00 0.29 -9.38
N SER A 102 -0.74 0.24 -10.49
CA SER A 102 -0.55 -0.85 -11.45
C SER A 102 0.75 -0.74 -12.25
N ARG A 103 1.12 -1.82 -12.94
CA ARG A 103 2.34 -1.90 -13.78
C ARG A 103 2.47 -0.82 -14.85
N ASN A 104 1.34 -0.23 -15.26
CA ASN A 104 1.32 0.81 -16.30
C ASN A 104 1.42 2.23 -15.73
N ALA A 105 1.52 2.40 -14.41
CA ALA A 105 1.61 3.70 -13.79
C ALA A 105 2.91 4.41 -14.18
N GLU A 106 2.80 5.71 -14.44
CA GLU A 106 3.95 6.56 -14.81
C GLU A 106 4.32 7.55 -13.72
N GLY A 107 3.35 7.98 -12.89
CA GLY A 107 3.50 9.09 -11.95
C GLY A 107 3.59 10.45 -12.63
N ALA A 108 3.06 11.48 -11.98
CA ALA A 108 2.96 12.83 -12.56
C ALA A 108 4.08 13.78 -12.10
N VAL A 109 4.66 13.55 -10.93
CA VAL A 109 5.52 14.53 -10.24
C VAL A 109 6.87 13.89 -9.91
N PRO A 110 8.00 14.59 -10.12
CA PRO A 110 9.31 14.10 -9.69
C PRO A 110 9.40 14.01 -8.16
N PRO A 111 10.36 13.22 -7.61
CA PRO A 111 10.57 13.12 -6.16
C PRO A 111 10.71 14.49 -5.47
N GLU A 112 10.13 14.61 -4.28
CA GLU A 112 10.11 15.87 -3.52
C GLU A 112 11.55 16.32 -3.19
N PRO A 113 12.00 17.50 -3.65
CA PRO A 113 13.41 17.92 -3.49
C PRO A 113 13.94 17.89 -2.06
N ALA A 114 13.09 18.21 -1.07
CA ALA A 114 13.49 18.17 0.34
C ALA A 114 13.74 16.74 0.84
N LEU A 115 12.96 15.76 0.37
CA LEU A 115 13.15 14.34 0.71
C LEU A 115 14.35 13.74 -0.03
N VAL A 116 14.53 14.09 -1.31
CA VAL A 116 15.73 13.71 -2.08
C VAL A 116 17.00 14.21 -1.38
N ALA A 117 17.03 15.47 -0.95
CA ALA A 117 18.16 16.03 -0.21
C ALA A 117 18.41 15.34 1.14
N ALA A 118 17.38 14.72 1.73
CA ALA A 118 17.45 13.94 2.95
C ALA A 118 17.74 12.44 2.70
N GLY A 119 17.96 12.02 1.45
CA GLY A 119 18.28 10.64 1.10
C GLY A 119 17.07 9.72 0.85
N PHE A 120 15.88 10.28 0.60
CA PHE A 120 14.64 9.54 0.28
C PHE A 120 14.18 9.89 -1.14
N PRO A 121 14.82 9.34 -2.20
CA PRO A 121 14.59 9.78 -3.57
C PRO A 121 13.44 9.07 -4.28
N TYR A 122 12.80 8.08 -3.66
CA TYR A 122 11.88 7.18 -4.33
C TYR A 122 10.44 7.67 -4.25
N ASN A 123 9.80 7.82 -5.39
CA ASN A 123 8.36 8.03 -5.54
C ASN A 123 7.84 7.21 -6.73
N VAL A 124 6.54 7.27 -7.02
CA VAL A 124 5.92 6.51 -8.12
C VAL A 124 6.62 6.77 -9.46
N GLN A 125 6.83 8.04 -9.83
CA GLN A 125 7.47 8.36 -11.12
C GLN A 125 8.89 7.78 -11.21
N HIS A 126 9.64 7.83 -10.12
CA HIS A 126 10.98 7.28 -10.06
C HIS A 126 11.00 5.76 -10.24
N GLN A 127 10.07 5.03 -9.59
CA GLN A 127 9.99 3.57 -9.69
C GLN A 127 9.33 3.08 -10.98
N ALA A 128 8.41 3.85 -11.54
CA ALA A 128 7.80 3.60 -12.85
C ALA A 128 8.86 3.56 -13.95
N MET A 129 9.80 4.52 -13.97
CA MET A 129 10.92 4.52 -14.94
C MET A 129 11.84 3.29 -14.82
N ARG A 130 11.73 2.50 -13.75
CA ARG A 130 12.50 1.28 -13.47
C ARG A 130 11.67 0.01 -13.58
N ASN A 131 10.39 0.14 -13.96
CA ASN A 131 9.39 -0.93 -13.99
C ASN A 131 9.24 -1.63 -12.63
N GLN A 132 9.15 -0.86 -11.54
CA GLN A 132 9.06 -1.38 -10.16
C GLN A 132 7.84 -0.93 -9.38
N ALA A 133 7.12 0.08 -9.86
CA ALA A 133 6.09 0.74 -9.07
C ALA A 133 4.97 -0.20 -8.60
N ALA A 134 4.67 -1.28 -9.33
CA ALA A 134 3.59 -2.20 -8.98
C ALA A 134 3.88 -3.08 -7.75
N GLY A 135 5.15 -3.39 -7.49
CA GLY A 135 5.54 -4.18 -6.32
C GLY A 135 5.72 -3.35 -5.05
N ASP A 136 5.51 -2.03 -5.15
CA ASP A 136 5.86 -1.04 -4.15
C ASP A 136 4.60 -0.41 -3.52
N ALA A 137 4.71 0.03 -2.26
CA ALA A 137 3.70 0.88 -1.65
C ALA A 137 4.26 2.26 -1.27
N PHE A 138 3.55 3.29 -1.71
CA PHE A 138 3.88 4.69 -1.58
C PHE A 138 2.93 5.38 -0.60
N GLY A 139 3.46 6.30 0.21
CA GLY A 139 2.66 7.12 1.11
C GLY A 139 2.55 8.53 0.57
N SER A 140 1.35 9.09 0.58
CA SER A 140 1.09 10.47 0.20
C SER A 140 1.81 11.46 1.12
N LEU A 141 2.37 12.54 0.58
CA LEU A 141 2.86 13.66 1.39
C LEU A 141 1.76 14.66 1.75
N THR A 142 0.57 14.50 1.16
CA THR A 142 -0.65 15.21 1.54
C THR A 142 -1.23 14.60 2.82
N LEU A 143 -1.67 15.45 3.74
CA LEU A 143 -2.37 15.00 4.95
C LEU A 143 -3.87 14.90 4.65
N PHE A 144 -4.55 13.92 5.21
CA PHE A 144 -5.98 13.69 5.04
C PHE A 144 -6.69 13.60 6.39
N ASN A 145 -7.98 13.86 6.37
CA ASN A 145 -8.92 13.34 7.36
C ASN A 145 -10.11 12.72 6.62
N ARG A 146 -11.11 12.21 7.34
CA ARG A 146 -12.30 11.57 6.72
C ARG A 146 -13.14 12.51 5.84
N LEU A 147 -12.88 13.82 5.85
CA LEU A 147 -13.57 14.82 5.03
C LEU A 147 -12.81 15.15 3.74
N GLY A 148 -11.56 14.71 3.59
CA GLY A 148 -10.76 14.94 2.38
C GLY A 148 -9.32 15.36 2.66
N PRO A 149 -8.59 15.77 1.61
CA PRO A 149 -7.24 16.30 1.74
C PRO A 149 -7.23 17.60 2.56
N LEU A 150 -6.34 17.65 3.53
CA LEU A 150 -5.96 18.84 4.26
C LEU A 150 -4.83 19.51 3.51
N ASN A 151 -4.99 20.81 3.22
CA ASN A 151 -3.99 21.56 2.50
C ASN A 151 -3.20 22.44 3.49
N PRO A 152 -2.08 21.96 4.08
CA PRO A 152 -1.29 22.77 5.01
C PRO A 152 -0.54 23.92 4.30
N GLY A 153 -0.75 24.14 3.00
CA GLY A 153 -0.19 25.25 2.24
C GLY A 153 1.33 25.18 2.05
N ARG A 154 1.93 23.99 2.15
CA ARG A 154 3.40 23.85 2.19
C ARG A 154 4.02 22.72 1.38
N VAL A 155 3.28 21.75 0.88
CA VAL A 155 3.86 20.60 0.16
C VAL A 155 3.15 20.45 -1.18
N THR A 156 3.92 20.40 -2.25
CA THR A 156 3.40 20.05 -3.57
C THR A 156 2.86 18.62 -3.48
N PRO A 157 1.66 18.33 -4.01
CA PRO A 157 1.17 16.95 -4.10
C PRO A 157 2.23 15.99 -4.62
N ASN A 158 2.56 14.98 -3.82
CA ASN A 158 3.61 14.02 -4.10
C ASN A 158 3.45 12.79 -3.19
N ASN A 159 4.31 11.80 -3.37
CA ASN A 159 4.38 10.58 -2.57
C ASN A 159 5.84 10.17 -2.35
N THR A 160 6.06 9.18 -1.48
CA THR A 160 7.37 8.57 -1.24
C THR A 160 7.21 7.08 -0.97
N LEU A 161 8.23 6.28 -1.28
CA LEU A 161 8.23 4.82 -1.08
C LEU A 161 8.35 4.44 0.40
N TYR A 162 7.46 3.59 0.91
CA TYR A 162 7.50 3.08 2.30
C TYR A 162 7.74 1.57 2.39
N LEU A 163 7.23 0.78 1.45
CA LEU A 163 7.40 -0.66 1.38
C LEU A 163 7.80 -1.01 -0.04
N ASN A 164 8.76 -1.93 -0.18
CA ASN A 164 9.22 -2.40 -1.48
C ASN A 164 8.93 -3.89 -1.68
N GLN A 165 9.01 -4.36 -2.92
CA GLN A 165 8.79 -5.76 -3.27
C GLN A 165 9.69 -6.76 -2.52
N GLY A 166 11.00 -6.51 -2.33
CA GLY A 166 11.88 -7.57 -1.78
C GLY A 166 13.22 -7.20 -1.12
N ASP A 167 13.98 -6.20 -1.58
CA ASP A 167 15.39 -6.01 -1.12
C ASP A 167 15.65 -4.59 -0.59
N ALA A 168 14.94 -4.24 0.49
CA ALA A 168 15.07 -2.95 1.18
C ALA A 168 15.49 -3.10 2.65
N GLY A 169 16.31 -4.10 2.95
CA GLY A 169 16.84 -4.33 4.30
C GLY A 169 15.79 -4.83 5.30
N GLY A 170 14.82 -5.65 4.86
CA GLY A 170 13.74 -6.18 5.69
C GLY A 170 12.54 -5.26 5.81
N VAL A 171 12.38 -4.35 4.85
CA VAL A 171 11.27 -3.37 4.75
C VAL A 171 10.51 -3.65 3.47
N ASP A 172 10.00 -4.87 3.37
CA ASP A 172 9.50 -5.41 2.13
C ASP A 172 8.38 -6.43 2.34
N TYR A 173 7.71 -6.75 1.24
CA TYR A 173 6.77 -7.87 1.14
C TYR A 173 7.50 -9.23 1.07
N SER A 174 8.83 -9.22 0.96
CA SER A 174 9.70 -10.38 0.72
C SER A 174 9.26 -11.19 -0.51
N ALA A 175 8.73 -10.49 -1.51
CA ALA A 175 8.17 -11.06 -2.72
C ALA A 175 9.27 -11.40 -3.74
N GLN A 176 8.88 -11.95 -4.89
CA GLN A 176 9.79 -12.48 -5.92
C GLN A 176 9.49 -11.88 -7.29
N PRO A 177 10.50 -11.45 -8.07
CA PRO A 177 11.92 -11.48 -7.75
C PRO A 177 12.29 -10.46 -6.67
N ASP A 178 13.24 -10.86 -5.83
CA ASP A 178 13.83 -10.01 -4.82
C ASP A 178 14.56 -8.82 -5.49
N THR A 179 13.98 -7.62 -5.39
CA THR A 179 14.40 -6.45 -6.18
C THR A 179 14.62 -5.26 -5.27
N SER A 180 15.83 -4.71 -5.28
CA SER A 180 16.14 -3.47 -4.57
C SER A 180 15.51 -2.27 -5.28
N PRO A 181 15.00 -1.25 -4.56
CA PRO A 181 14.44 -0.06 -5.18
C PRO A 181 15.47 0.75 -5.98
N ASP A 182 16.77 0.46 -5.85
CA ASP A 182 17.85 1.01 -6.68
C ASP A 182 18.12 0.24 -7.99
N SER A 183 17.51 -0.92 -8.16
CA SER A 183 17.64 -1.70 -9.39
C SER A 183 17.11 -0.89 -10.58
N ASN A 184 17.80 -0.94 -11.72
CA ASN A 184 17.28 -0.36 -12.97
C ASN A 184 16.71 -1.43 -13.91
N ASN A 185 16.72 -2.70 -13.49
CA ASN A 185 16.32 -3.86 -14.29
C ASN A 185 15.56 -4.87 -13.42
N ALA A 186 14.41 -4.49 -12.87
CA ALA A 186 13.63 -5.36 -12.00
C ALA A 186 13.11 -6.65 -12.66
N GLY A 187 13.09 -6.71 -13.99
CA GLY A 187 12.45 -7.81 -14.69
C GLY A 187 10.92 -7.73 -14.51
N ALA A 188 10.26 -8.89 -14.38
CA ALA A 188 8.85 -8.93 -14.03
C ALA A 188 8.70 -8.70 -12.53
N THR A 189 7.79 -7.81 -12.15
CA THR A 189 7.49 -7.49 -10.75
C THR A 189 6.14 -8.04 -10.34
N ASP A 190 6.03 -8.34 -9.05
CA ASP A 190 4.74 -8.53 -8.42
C ASP A 190 3.95 -7.21 -8.48
N ASP A 191 2.65 -7.35 -8.39
CA ASP A 191 1.68 -6.26 -8.46
C ASP A 191 0.77 -6.40 -7.24
N VAL A 192 0.97 -5.50 -6.28
CA VAL A 192 0.28 -5.53 -4.99
C VAL A 192 -1.14 -5.01 -5.20
N LYS A 193 -2.13 -5.91 -5.09
CA LYS A 193 -3.55 -5.63 -5.36
C LYS A 193 -4.41 -5.35 -4.14
N SER A 194 -3.85 -5.48 -2.93
CA SER A 194 -4.57 -5.09 -1.73
C SER A 194 -3.66 -5.02 -0.52
N GLY A 195 -4.16 -4.37 0.54
CA GLY A 195 -3.38 -4.00 1.71
C GLY A 195 -4.30 -3.72 2.89
N ALA A 196 -4.08 -4.37 4.04
CA ALA A 196 -4.82 -4.08 5.26
C ALA A 196 -3.97 -4.10 6.53
N TYR A 197 -4.01 -3.03 7.31
CA TYR A 197 -3.61 -3.03 8.71
C TYR A 197 -4.76 -3.49 9.60
N THR A 198 -4.72 -4.76 9.98
CA THR A 198 -5.62 -5.28 11.01
C THR A 198 -5.00 -5.10 12.40
N PRO A 199 -5.76 -4.65 13.42
CA PRO A 199 -5.27 -4.63 14.79
C PRO A 199 -4.73 -6.01 15.18
N PRO A 200 -3.54 -6.12 15.80
CA PRO A 200 -3.01 -7.39 16.25
C PRO A 200 -3.95 -7.97 17.29
N VAL A 201 -4.61 -9.04 16.89
CA VAL A 201 -5.45 -9.87 17.74
C VAL A 201 -4.57 -10.83 18.52
N THR A 202 -4.96 -11.08 19.76
CA THR A 202 -4.43 -12.19 20.56
C THR A 202 -4.50 -13.47 19.71
N ARG A 203 -3.34 -14.03 19.33
CA ARG A 203 -3.14 -15.19 18.42
C ARG A 203 -4.43 -15.95 18.05
N GLY A 204 -4.85 -15.81 16.79
CA GLY A 204 -5.71 -16.81 16.12
C GLY A 204 -7.12 -16.37 15.72
N VAL A 205 -7.50 -15.10 15.84
CA VAL A 205 -8.82 -14.64 15.36
C VAL A 205 -8.67 -13.28 14.67
N ILE A 206 -8.44 -13.24 13.36
CA ILE A 206 -8.42 -11.96 12.62
C ILE A 206 -9.83 -11.37 12.72
N PRO A 207 -10.01 -10.19 13.37
CA PRO A 207 -11.29 -9.89 14.00
C PRO A 207 -12.37 -9.44 13.04
N ARG A 208 -12.04 -9.19 11.76
CA ARG A 208 -12.92 -8.94 10.62
C ARG A 208 -12.08 -8.35 9.50
N ILE A 209 -12.32 -8.77 8.26
CA ILE A 209 -11.75 -8.14 7.08
C ILE A 209 -12.86 -7.76 6.10
N PHE A 210 -12.63 -6.71 5.34
CA PHE A 210 -13.47 -6.30 4.22
C PHE A 210 -12.68 -6.54 2.95
N PHE A 211 -13.35 -7.00 1.90
CA PHE A 211 -12.68 -7.26 0.62
C PHE A 211 -13.60 -7.05 -0.58
N SER A 212 -13.01 -6.78 -1.74
CA SER A 212 -13.64 -6.90 -3.06
C SER A 212 -12.89 -7.94 -3.89
N VAL A 213 -13.49 -8.34 -4.99
CA VAL A 213 -13.02 -9.45 -5.82
C VAL A 213 -13.16 -9.02 -7.28
N ASP A 214 -12.17 -9.33 -8.13
CA ASP A 214 -12.18 -9.00 -9.56
C ASP A 214 -13.49 -9.45 -10.22
N LYS A 215 -14.08 -8.57 -11.03
CA LYS A 215 -15.36 -8.83 -11.72
C LYS A 215 -15.34 -10.08 -12.62
N PHE A 216 -14.17 -10.59 -13.00
CA PHE A 216 -14.01 -11.82 -13.77
C PHE A 216 -13.70 -13.05 -12.92
N SER A 217 -13.63 -12.91 -11.59
CA SER A 217 -13.44 -14.02 -10.67
C SER A 217 -14.61 -15.01 -10.75
N PRO A 218 -14.36 -16.29 -11.06
CA PRO A 218 -15.43 -17.29 -11.18
C PRO A 218 -16.28 -17.48 -9.91
N SER A 219 -15.71 -17.28 -8.72
CA SER A 219 -16.44 -17.44 -7.45
C SER A 219 -17.36 -16.27 -7.10
N LEU A 220 -17.27 -15.15 -7.81
CA LEU A 220 -18.09 -13.96 -7.55
C LEU A 220 -19.59 -14.26 -7.60
N ALA A 221 -20.02 -15.18 -8.48
CA ALA A 221 -21.42 -15.62 -8.58
C ALA A 221 -21.92 -16.48 -7.39
N MET A 222 -21.01 -16.97 -6.56
CA MET A 222 -21.32 -17.77 -5.36
C MET A 222 -21.33 -16.93 -4.09
N LEU A 223 -20.71 -15.75 -4.12
CA LEU A 223 -20.74 -14.78 -3.03
C LEU A 223 -22.12 -14.08 -2.96
N PRO A 224 -22.52 -13.58 -1.77
CA PRO A 224 -23.77 -12.84 -1.64
C PRO A 224 -23.76 -11.54 -2.47
N GLY A 225 -24.93 -10.96 -2.73
CA GLY A 225 -25.02 -9.64 -3.38
C GLY A 225 -25.30 -9.69 -4.87
N THR A 226 -24.64 -8.81 -5.64
CA THR A 226 -25.00 -8.56 -7.04
C THR A 226 -24.15 -9.33 -8.03
N GLY A 227 -22.99 -9.85 -7.59
CA GLY A 227 -22.01 -10.47 -8.46
C GLY A 227 -21.21 -9.43 -9.25
N SER A 228 -20.96 -8.27 -8.65
CA SER A 228 -20.18 -7.16 -9.21
C SER A 228 -18.81 -7.09 -8.53
N GLY A 229 -17.76 -6.70 -9.26
CA GLY A 229 -16.47 -6.41 -8.62
C GLY A 229 -16.48 -5.18 -7.72
N ALA A 230 -17.55 -4.39 -7.77
CA ALA A 230 -17.86 -3.32 -6.82
C ALA A 230 -18.73 -3.75 -5.63
N ASP A 231 -19.01 -5.06 -5.47
CA ASP A 231 -19.53 -5.59 -4.21
C ASP A 231 -18.39 -5.64 -3.16
N ILE A 232 -18.67 -5.09 -1.97
CA ILE A 232 -17.79 -5.18 -0.80
C ILE A 232 -18.34 -6.24 0.12
N TYR A 233 -17.49 -7.19 0.46
CA TYR A 233 -17.76 -8.27 1.38
C TYR A 233 -17.16 -7.98 2.74
N VAL A 234 -17.77 -8.52 3.78
CA VAL A 234 -17.19 -8.59 5.11
C VAL A 234 -17.11 -10.06 5.53
N ASP A 235 -15.94 -10.46 6.01
CA ASP A 235 -15.71 -11.77 6.60
C ASP A 235 -15.51 -11.64 8.11
N THR A 236 -16.32 -12.36 8.88
CA THR A 236 -16.22 -12.43 10.34
C THR A 236 -15.65 -13.74 10.87
N GLU A 237 -15.36 -14.70 10.00
CA GLU A 237 -14.84 -16.04 10.33
C GLU A 237 -13.70 -16.39 9.35
N THR A 238 -12.56 -15.69 9.45
CA THR A 238 -11.44 -15.86 8.51
C THR A 238 -10.72 -17.21 8.64
N ASP A 239 -10.98 -17.97 9.70
CA ASP A 239 -10.40 -19.29 9.94
C ASP A 239 -11.16 -20.43 9.23
N GLY A 240 -12.32 -20.15 8.63
CA GLY A 240 -13.10 -21.14 7.89
C GLY A 240 -13.97 -20.54 6.78
N PRO A 241 -14.55 -21.37 5.90
CA PRO A 241 -15.44 -20.91 4.85
C PRO A 241 -16.83 -20.53 5.41
N GLY A 242 -17.52 -19.59 4.74
CA GLY A 242 -18.92 -19.28 5.00
C GLY A 242 -19.18 -18.10 5.94
N GLY A 243 -18.13 -17.39 6.37
CA GLY A 243 -18.22 -16.17 7.17
C GLY A 243 -18.56 -14.90 6.37
N GLN A 244 -18.65 -15.01 5.03
CA GLN A 244 -18.78 -13.88 4.12
C GLN A 244 -20.22 -13.39 4.04
N THR A 245 -20.41 -12.08 4.23
CA THR A 245 -21.68 -11.40 3.97
C THR A 245 -21.47 -10.16 3.11
N LEU A 246 -22.51 -9.71 2.40
CA LEU A 246 -22.43 -8.46 1.65
C LEU A 246 -22.43 -7.29 2.63
N TYR A 247 -21.37 -6.49 2.62
CA TYR A 247 -21.29 -5.24 3.36
C TYR A 247 -21.97 -4.11 2.59
N ALA A 248 -21.53 -3.84 1.36
CA ALA A 248 -22.11 -2.82 0.49
C ALA A 248 -22.08 -3.27 -0.97
N GLY A 249 -23.16 -3.03 -1.73
CA GLY A 249 -23.19 -3.27 -3.18
C GLY A 249 -23.00 -1.98 -3.99
N PRO A 250 -22.79 -2.08 -5.32
CA PRO A 250 -22.42 -0.95 -6.17
C PRO A 250 -23.42 0.22 -6.08
N LEU A 251 -24.73 -0.07 -6.16
CA LEU A 251 -25.76 0.97 -6.12
C LEU A 251 -25.77 1.78 -4.82
N VAL A 252 -25.41 1.15 -3.70
CA VAL A 252 -25.34 1.81 -2.40
C VAL A 252 -24.14 2.76 -2.32
N LEU A 253 -23.05 2.40 -3.00
CA LEU A 253 -21.84 3.22 -3.17
C LEU A 253 -21.97 4.29 -4.28
N GLY A 254 -23.08 4.29 -5.02
CA GLY A 254 -23.30 5.18 -6.16
C GLY A 254 -22.60 4.73 -7.44
N LEU A 255 -22.20 3.47 -7.50
CA LEU A 255 -21.52 2.82 -8.62
C LEU A 255 -22.48 2.06 -9.51
N GLN A 256 -21.97 1.71 -10.69
CA GLN A 256 -22.63 0.86 -11.67
C GLN A 256 -22.24 -0.60 -11.44
N HIS A 257 -23.08 -1.53 -11.89
CA HIS A 257 -22.81 -2.96 -11.75
C HIS A 257 -21.53 -3.43 -12.49
N GLY A 258 -21.09 -2.70 -13.51
CA GLY A 258 -19.87 -3.00 -14.26
C GLY A 258 -18.60 -2.34 -13.70
N ASP A 259 -18.69 -1.60 -12.59
CA ASP A 259 -17.52 -1.07 -11.89
C ASP A 259 -16.82 -2.19 -11.10
N ASP A 260 -15.52 -2.01 -10.87
CA ASP A 260 -14.56 -2.89 -10.18
C ASP A 260 -13.84 -2.04 -9.14
N ILE A 261 -13.74 -2.50 -7.88
CA ILE A 261 -13.01 -1.80 -6.83
C ILE A 261 -11.62 -2.41 -6.69
N ASP A 262 -10.58 -1.60 -6.92
CA ASP A 262 -9.16 -2.02 -6.95
C ASP A 262 -8.37 -1.55 -5.72
N GLY A 263 -9.02 -0.87 -4.80
CA GLY A 263 -8.39 -0.40 -3.58
C GLY A 263 -9.44 0.17 -2.65
N MET A 264 -9.30 -0.09 -1.35
CA MET A 264 -10.37 0.24 -0.40
C MET A 264 -9.87 0.54 1.02
N ILE A 265 -10.50 1.54 1.63
CA ILE A 265 -10.41 1.81 3.07
C ILE A 265 -11.84 1.85 3.62
N VAL A 266 -12.13 0.95 4.57
CA VAL A 266 -13.44 0.92 5.26
C VAL A 266 -13.31 1.57 6.63
N PHE A 267 -14.19 2.54 6.91
CA PHE A 267 -14.44 3.09 8.24
C PHE A 267 -15.80 2.60 8.73
N ASP A 268 -15.78 1.47 9.43
CA ASP A 268 -16.95 0.81 10.02
C ASP A 268 -17.08 1.18 11.51
N ASN A 269 -18.30 1.17 12.04
CA ASN A 269 -18.53 1.41 13.47
C ASN A 269 -18.18 0.19 14.37
N GLY A 270 -17.86 -0.97 13.77
CA GLY A 270 -17.56 -2.23 14.44
C GLY A 270 -18.70 -3.26 14.39
N ASP A 271 -19.84 -2.99 13.77
CA ASP A 271 -20.95 -3.93 13.63
C ASP A 271 -20.91 -4.79 12.35
N GLY A 272 -20.13 -4.38 11.33
CA GLY A 272 -19.98 -5.11 10.08
C GLY A 272 -21.20 -5.00 9.16
N VAL A 273 -22.03 -3.97 9.34
CA VAL A 273 -23.22 -3.71 8.54
C VAL A 273 -23.14 -2.30 8.00
N PHE A 274 -23.08 -2.17 6.67
CA PHE A 274 -22.93 -0.84 6.07
C PHE A 274 -24.14 0.06 6.37
N ASN A 275 -23.87 1.15 7.07
CA ASN A 275 -24.79 2.24 7.32
C ASN A 275 -24.22 3.53 6.70
N PRO A 276 -24.79 4.03 5.60
CA PRO A 276 -24.23 5.20 4.92
C PRO A 276 -24.21 6.47 5.78
N ASN A 277 -24.95 6.54 6.89
CA ASN A 277 -24.92 7.70 7.77
C ASN A 277 -23.85 7.65 8.87
N GLN A 278 -23.16 6.52 9.01
CA GLN A 278 -22.16 6.27 10.07
C GLN A 278 -20.83 5.82 9.47
N ASP A 279 -20.92 4.91 8.51
CA ASP A 279 -19.77 4.31 7.87
C ASP A 279 -19.34 5.12 6.65
N GLN A 280 -18.11 4.89 6.25
CA GLN A 280 -17.54 5.50 5.06
C GLN A 280 -16.61 4.51 4.39
N VAL A 281 -16.73 4.40 3.07
CA VAL A 281 -15.75 3.70 2.24
C VAL A 281 -15.00 4.74 1.42
N LEU A 282 -13.68 4.64 1.40
CA LEU A 282 -12.83 5.25 0.38
C LEU A 282 -12.42 4.15 -0.58
N PHE A 283 -12.48 4.41 -1.89
CA PHE A 283 -12.15 3.38 -2.86
C PHE A 283 -11.59 3.95 -4.16
N SER A 284 -10.71 3.20 -4.81
CA SER A 284 -10.32 3.38 -6.22
C SER A 284 -11.11 2.42 -7.10
N LEU A 285 -11.02 2.60 -8.41
CA LEU A 285 -11.68 1.75 -9.40
C LEU A 285 -10.69 1.33 -10.49
N SER A 286 -10.84 0.13 -11.04
CA SER A 286 -10.03 -0.29 -12.19
C SER A 286 -10.19 0.64 -13.39
N ASP A 287 -9.17 0.67 -14.24
CA ASP A 287 -9.18 1.42 -15.49
C ASP A 287 -10.30 1.00 -16.47
N GLN A 288 -10.83 -0.22 -16.29
CA GLN A 288 -11.93 -0.77 -17.07
C GLN A 288 -13.32 -0.40 -16.53
N SER A 289 -13.39 0.19 -15.34
CA SER A 289 -14.66 0.56 -14.71
C SER A 289 -15.35 1.70 -15.48
N PRO A 290 -16.64 1.57 -15.86
CA PRO A 290 -17.39 2.64 -16.53
C PRO A 290 -17.30 3.99 -15.81
N THR A 291 -17.32 3.98 -14.47
CA THR A 291 -17.20 5.19 -13.65
C THR A 291 -15.77 5.77 -13.67
N ALA A 292 -14.74 4.94 -13.73
CA ALA A 292 -13.34 5.39 -13.82
C ALA A 292 -13.08 6.22 -15.09
N LEU A 293 -13.79 5.95 -16.19
CA LEU A 293 -13.71 6.77 -17.42
C LEU A 293 -14.09 8.24 -17.21
N MET A 294 -14.84 8.56 -16.16
CA MET A 294 -15.27 9.92 -15.84
C MET A 294 -14.36 10.64 -14.86
N VAL A 295 -13.75 9.91 -13.92
CA VAL A 295 -13.01 10.47 -12.77
C VAL A 295 -11.52 10.13 -12.76
N GLY A 296 -11.10 9.19 -13.60
CA GLY A 296 -9.75 8.60 -13.65
C GLY A 296 -9.57 7.49 -12.61
N PRO A 297 -8.96 6.34 -12.97
CA PRO A 297 -8.67 5.25 -12.03
C PRO A 297 -7.71 5.67 -10.89
N GLY A 298 -6.91 6.72 -11.10
CA GLY A 298 -5.99 7.24 -10.08
C GLY A 298 -6.66 8.10 -9.01
N SER A 299 -7.97 8.33 -9.11
CA SER A 299 -8.73 9.09 -8.13
C SER A 299 -9.31 8.19 -7.05
N ILE A 300 -9.34 8.68 -5.82
CA ILE A 300 -10.03 8.04 -4.70
C ILE A 300 -11.41 8.67 -4.57
N LEU A 301 -12.42 7.82 -4.55
CA LEU A 301 -13.82 8.15 -4.38
C LEU A 301 -14.25 7.86 -2.94
N THR A 302 -15.39 8.42 -2.53
CA THR A 302 -15.99 8.11 -1.23
C THR A 302 -17.49 7.95 -1.31
N SER A 303 -18.00 7.00 -0.53
CA SER A 303 -19.43 6.83 -0.28
C SER A 303 -20.03 8.10 0.35
N VAL A 304 -21.22 8.51 -0.08
CA VAL A 304 -21.87 9.73 0.42
C VAL A 304 -22.82 9.42 1.58
N PRO A 305 -22.81 10.26 2.65
CA PRO A 305 -23.78 10.13 3.72
C PRO A 305 -25.23 10.12 3.26
N GLY A 306 -25.98 9.11 3.68
CA GLY A 306 -27.38 8.89 3.27
C GLY A 306 -27.56 8.15 1.93
N GLY A 307 -26.47 7.71 1.30
CA GLY A 307 -26.47 7.05 0.00
C GLY A 307 -26.55 8.02 -1.19
N GLY A 308 -26.41 7.51 -2.40
CA GLY A 308 -26.46 8.29 -3.64
C GLY A 308 -25.17 8.17 -4.45
N MET A 309 -24.93 9.12 -5.37
CA MET A 309 -23.68 9.14 -6.14
C MET A 309 -22.49 9.36 -5.21
N PHE A 310 -21.37 8.68 -5.47
CA PHE A 310 -20.09 8.92 -4.82
C PHE A 310 -19.62 10.38 -4.98
N ASN A 311 -18.67 10.78 -4.15
CA ASN A 311 -17.89 12.01 -4.34
C ASN A 311 -16.43 11.68 -4.63
N VAL A 312 -15.73 12.55 -5.36
CA VAL A 312 -14.26 12.48 -5.45
C VAL A 312 -13.69 12.94 -4.12
N PHE A 313 -13.11 12.00 -3.37
CA PHE A 313 -12.43 12.28 -2.11
C PHE A 313 -11.06 12.92 -2.35
N CYS A 314 -10.32 12.37 -3.32
CA CYS A 314 -8.98 12.81 -3.68
C CYS A 314 -8.74 12.56 -5.17
N ALA A 315 -8.37 13.59 -5.93
CA ALA A 315 -7.98 13.41 -7.32
C ALA A 315 -6.54 12.84 -7.42
N ALA A 316 -6.24 12.09 -8.50
CA ALA A 316 -4.92 11.50 -8.76
C ALA A 316 -3.74 12.48 -8.55
N GLY A 317 -3.87 13.70 -9.05
CA GLY A 317 -2.83 14.73 -8.93
C GLY A 317 -2.49 15.08 -7.47
N THR A 318 -3.41 14.91 -6.51
CA THR A 318 -3.16 15.13 -5.07
C THR A 318 -2.21 14.08 -4.48
N LEU A 319 -2.11 12.90 -5.11
CA LEU A 319 -1.18 11.82 -4.76
C LEU A 319 0.12 11.89 -5.57
N GLY A 320 0.26 12.86 -6.49
CA GLY A 320 1.38 12.91 -7.43
C GLY A 320 1.26 11.95 -8.62
N LEU A 321 0.04 11.51 -8.93
CA LEU A 321 -0.28 10.56 -10.00
C LEU A 321 -0.90 11.25 -11.22
N LEU A 322 -0.79 10.60 -12.39
CA LEU A 322 -1.58 10.94 -13.56
C LEU A 322 -3.02 10.43 -13.38
N PRO A 323 -4.03 11.04 -14.02
CA PRO A 323 -5.39 10.53 -13.98
C PRO A 323 -5.55 9.10 -14.51
N SER A 324 -4.64 8.65 -15.38
CA SER A 324 -4.60 7.31 -15.97
C SER A 324 -3.83 6.28 -15.13
N ASP A 325 -3.07 6.71 -14.13
CA ASP A 325 -2.41 5.76 -13.22
C ASP A 325 -3.48 5.08 -12.38
N GLU A 326 -3.50 3.76 -12.33
CA GLU A 326 -4.47 2.98 -11.56
C GLU A 326 -3.94 2.75 -10.15
N LEU A 327 -4.85 2.78 -9.16
CA LEU A 327 -4.57 2.56 -7.75
C LEU A 327 -5.03 1.16 -7.37
N ASP A 328 -4.06 0.31 -7.02
CA ASP A 328 -4.25 -1.12 -6.77
C ASP A 328 -4.27 -1.49 -5.29
N MET A 329 -3.98 -0.55 -4.40
CA MET A 329 -4.07 -0.78 -2.96
C MET A 329 -4.34 0.55 -2.29
N LEU A 330 -5.19 0.55 -1.26
CA LEU A 330 -5.35 1.69 -0.36
C LEU A 330 -5.27 1.23 1.09
N GLU A 331 -4.51 1.97 1.88
CA GLU A 331 -4.45 1.84 3.34
C GLU A 331 -4.15 3.23 3.94
N LEU A 332 -4.24 3.39 5.25
CA LEU A 332 -3.90 4.62 5.95
C LEU A 332 -2.83 4.41 7.01
N VAL A 333 -2.09 5.49 7.26
CA VAL A 333 -1.18 5.59 8.40
C VAL A 333 -1.50 6.86 9.15
N GLN A 334 -1.96 6.73 10.40
CA GLN A 334 -2.24 7.88 11.25
C GLN A 334 -0.97 8.69 11.50
N THR A 335 -1.03 9.98 11.21
CA THR A 335 0.03 10.95 11.48
C THR A 335 -0.55 12.35 11.46
N SER A 336 0.12 13.29 12.12
CA SER A 336 -0.16 14.72 12.00
C SER A 336 0.91 15.48 11.21
N ASP A 337 2.00 14.80 10.86
CA ASP A 337 3.13 15.37 10.11
C ASP A 337 3.61 14.33 9.07
N PRO A 338 3.21 14.48 7.79
CA PRO A 338 3.57 13.53 6.75
C PRO A 338 5.07 13.58 6.41
N ILE A 339 5.72 14.74 6.57
CA ILE A 339 7.14 14.90 6.24
C ILE A 339 8.01 14.23 7.30
N LEU A 340 7.69 14.44 8.59
CA LEU A 340 8.39 13.76 9.66
C LEU A 340 8.19 12.23 9.57
N LEU A 341 6.98 11.78 9.22
CA LEU A 341 6.72 10.36 9.01
C LEU A 341 7.57 9.81 7.86
N ALA A 342 7.62 10.49 6.71
CA ALA A 342 8.47 10.10 5.59
C ALA A 342 9.95 10.00 5.99
N GLN A 343 10.50 11.01 6.65
CA GLN A 343 11.89 11.01 7.12
C GLN A 343 12.23 9.86 8.08
N GLN A 344 11.25 9.35 8.83
CA GLN A 344 11.46 8.27 9.79
C GLN A 344 11.23 6.88 9.21
N ARG A 345 10.27 6.77 8.28
CA ARG A 345 9.62 5.50 7.92
C ARG A 345 9.77 5.15 6.44
N ALA A 346 10.05 6.11 5.56
CA ALA A 346 10.24 5.85 4.15
C ALA A 346 11.58 5.12 3.90
N ILE A 347 11.63 4.39 2.79
CA ILE A 347 12.86 3.72 2.35
C ILE A 347 13.82 4.77 1.78
N GLY A 348 15.09 4.73 2.19
CA GLY A 348 16.10 5.67 1.74
C GLY A 348 17.52 5.30 2.16
N CYS A 349 18.47 6.18 1.84
CA CYS A 349 19.85 6.13 2.34
C CYS A 349 20.24 7.47 2.96
N PRO A 350 19.77 7.77 4.19
CA PRO A 350 20.01 9.06 4.83
C PRO A 350 21.50 9.39 5.05
N ASP A 351 22.38 8.38 5.09
CA ASP A 351 23.84 8.55 5.28
C ASP A 351 24.63 8.71 3.96
N GLY A 352 23.94 8.88 2.82
CA GLY A 352 24.59 9.10 1.52
C GLY A 352 25.19 7.84 0.88
N GLY A 353 24.77 6.65 1.33
CA GLY A 353 25.23 5.35 0.83
C GLY A 353 24.52 4.83 -0.43
N CYS A 354 23.44 5.48 -0.88
CA CYS A 354 22.82 5.17 -2.17
C CYS A 354 23.61 5.94 -3.23
N ASP A 355 24.40 5.27 -4.04
CA ASP A 355 25.07 5.87 -5.20
C ASP A 355 24.00 6.42 -6.17
N ILE A 356 23.54 7.65 -5.98
CA ILE A 356 22.74 8.36 -6.98
C ILE A 356 23.69 8.67 -8.15
N PRO A 357 23.54 8.06 -9.33
CA PRO A 357 24.45 8.32 -10.43
C PRO A 357 24.43 9.81 -10.78
N ALA A 358 25.61 10.41 -10.74
CA ALA A 358 25.90 11.85 -10.78
C ALA A 358 25.58 12.56 -12.11
N SER A 359 24.42 12.32 -12.73
CA SER A 359 24.05 12.96 -14.00
C SER A 359 23.20 14.24 -13.89
N SER A 360 22.89 14.72 -12.67
CA SER A 360 22.21 16.02 -12.47
C SER A 360 23.00 16.99 -11.58
N THR A 361 24.30 17.14 -11.84
CA THR A 361 25.16 18.14 -11.17
C THR A 361 24.80 19.61 -11.48
N THR A 362 23.68 19.88 -12.17
CA THR A 362 23.27 21.25 -12.54
C THR A 362 22.35 21.92 -11.50
N SER A 363 21.76 21.18 -10.55
CA SER A 363 20.72 21.75 -9.67
C SER A 363 21.18 22.15 -8.26
N VAL A 364 22.33 21.65 -7.78
CA VAL A 364 22.79 21.90 -6.39
C VAL A 364 23.34 23.33 -6.20
N ILE A 365 23.70 24.04 -7.28
CA ILE A 365 24.19 25.43 -7.19
C ILE A 365 23.05 26.43 -6.90
N VAL A 366 21.78 26.09 -7.17
CA VAL A 366 20.67 27.03 -6.98
C VAL A 366 20.22 27.12 -5.52
N LEU A 367 20.29 26.04 -4.75
CA LEU A 367 19.77 26.02 -3.37
C LEU A 367 20.72 26.71 -2.38
N ALA A 368 22.04 26.62 -2.58
CA ALA A 368 23.02 27.37 -1.79
C ALA A 368 22.92 28.89 -2.03
N ALA A 369 22.59 29.31 -3.26
CA ALA A 369 22.39 30.72 -3.60
C ALA A 369 21.08 31.29 -3.01
N ALA A 370 20.00 30.50 -2.97
CA ALA A 370 18.71 30.93 -2.42
C ALA A 370 18.73 31.09 -0.88
N LEU A 371 19.39 30.18 -0.16
CA LEU A 371 19.56 30.28 1.30
C LEU A 371 20.52 31.41 1.72
N ALA A 372 21.58 31.66 0.94
CA ALA A 372 22.46 32.80 1.16
C ALA A 372 21.77 34.15 0.88
N ALA A 373 20.90 34.24 -0.13
CA ALA A 373 20.16 35.45 -0.44
C ALA A 373 19.10 35.80 0.63
N ALA A 374 18.44 34.79 1.22
CA ALA A 374 17.48 35.00 2.30
C ALA A 374 18.14 35.48 3.60
N ALA A 375 19.33 34.98 3.92
CA ALA A 375 20.09 35.42 5.11
C ALA A 375 20.60 36.87 5.01
N VAL A 376 20.93 37.34 3.79
CA VAL A 376 21.43 38.72 3.58
C VAL A 376 20.30 39.76 3.63
N VAL A 377 19.05 39.40 3.30
CA VAL A 377 17.91 40.34 3.35
C VAL A 377 17.43 40.59 4.79
N VAL A 378 17.56 39.61 5.68
CA VAL A 378 17.14 39.77 7.09
C VAL A 378 18.12 40.63 7.90
N LEU A 379 19.41 40.63 7.56
CA LEU A 379 20.42 41.44 8.27
C LEU A 379 20.43 42.94 7.90
N LYS A 380 19.71 43.37 6.85
CA LYS A 380 19.63 44.79 6.45
C LYS A 380 18.42 45.57 6.97
N ARG A 381 17.48 44.94 7.68
CA ARG A 381 16.26 45.61 8.19
C ARG A 381 16.21 45.84 9.71
N GLY A 382 17.28 45.51 10.45
CA GLY A 382 17.31 45.62 11.91
C GLY A 382 17.94 46.89 12.49
N GLY A 383 18.16 47.96 11.70
CA GLY A 383 18.91 49.13 12.14
C GLY A 383 18.19 50.46 11.89
N ALA A 384 17.00 50.64 12.46
CA ALA A 384 16.37 51.96 12.66
C ALA A 384 15.17 51.84 13.63
N ALA A 385 15.46 51.91 14.93
CA ALA A 385 14.59 52.44 15.98
C ALA A 385 15.44 52.70 17.22
#